data_AF-A0A1F9Z0U0-F1
#
_entry.id   AF-A0A1F9Z0U0-F1
#
_cell.length_a   1.000
_cell.length_b   1.000
_cell.length_c   1.000
_cell.angle_alpha   90.00
_cell.angle_beta   90.00
_cell.angle_gamma   90.00
#
_symmetry.space_group_name_H-M   'P 1'
#
loop_
_entity.id
_entity.type
_entity.pdbx_description
1 polymer ?
#
loop_
_entity_poly.entity_id
_entity_poly.type
_entity_poly.pdbx_seq_one_letter_code
_entity_poly.pdbx_strand_id
1 'polypeptide(L)'
;MVEVRVNRRLKAGKHAILDVFPALERSAAFRSIFHDGLRREVLRDCRIHIVPEDGYMYIDDAAGNVVAGLDYLRSGDERVLYLDILHELTHIRQWHEGKELWDRRYAYVDRPTELEAYAVAVKEARRLRMSDREIADYLRVEWTSRADHERLCEHLGVRSPESRAH
;
A
#
# COMPACT_ATOMS: atom_id res chain seq x y z
N MET A 1 -9.67 14.96 -10.82
CA MET A 1 -8.87 13.92 -10.13
C MET A 1 -9.42 12.58 -10.60
N VAL A 2 -8.57 11.64 -11.04
CA VAL A 2 -9.08 10.28 -11.32
C VAL A 2 -9.36 9.63 -9.99
N GLU A 3 -10.58 9.13 -9.83
CA GLU A 3 -11.01 8.36 -8.67
C GLU A 3 -10.82 6.88 -9.01
N VAL A 4 -9.89 6.22 -8.33
CA VAL A 4 -9.66 4.79 -8.48
C VAL A 4 -10.67 4.08 -7.58
N ARG A 5 -11.48 3.21 -8.18
CA ARG A 5 -12.48 2.39 -7.48
C ARG A 5 -11.95 0.97 -7.30
N VAL A 6 -12.51 0.24 -6.34
CA VAL A 6 -12.23 -1.19 -6.16
C VAL A 6 -13.38 -2.02 -6.73
N ASN A 7 -13.05 -3.00 -7.57
CA ASN A 7 -14.02 -3.98 -8.07
C ASN A 7 -14.27 -5.07 -7.03
N ARG A 8 -15.28 -4.84 -6.18
CA ARG A 8 -15.66 -5.73 -5.08
C ARG A 8 -16.40 -7.01 -5.50
N ARG A 9 -16.65 -7.21 -6.81
CA ARG A 9 -17.45 -8.35 -7.33
C ARG A 9 -16.60 -9.56 -7.71
N LEU A 10 -15.28 -9.45 -7.61
CA LEU A 10 -14.36 -10.53 -7.95
C LEU A 10 -14.45 -11.68 -6.94
N LYS A 11 -14.09 -12.88 -7.43
CA LYS A 11 -13.98 -14.10 -6.63
C LYS A 11 -12.50 -14.37 -6.32
N ALA A 12 -12.23 -15.28 -5.40
CA ALA A 12 -10.88 -15.77 -5.18
C ALA A 12 -10.24 -16.26 -6.49
N GLY A 13 -8.94 -16.04 -6.63
CA GLY A 13 -8.17 -16.30 -7.85
C GLY A 13 -7.21 -15.16 -8.21
N LYS A 14 -6.43 -15.34 -9.27
CA LYS A 14 -5.49 -14.33 -9.78
C LYS A 14 -6.18 -13.44 -10.82
N HIS A 15 -6.15 -12.13 -10.61
CA HIS A 15 -6.76 -11.14 -11.50
C HIS A 15 -5.73 -10.11 -11.95
N ALA A 16 -5.92 -9.48 -13.11
CA ALA A 16 -5.07 -8.36 -13.50
C ALA A 16 -5.30 -7.17 -12.55
N ILE A 17 -4.26 -6.36 -12.31
CA ILE A 17 -4.38 -5.21 -11.42
C ILE A 17 -5.56 -4.31 -11.83
N LEU A 18 -5.75 -4.08 -13.12
CA LEU A 18 -6.80 -3.21 -13.65
C LEU A 18 -8.21 -3.82 -13.59
N ASP A 19 -8.33 -5.13 -13.41
CA ASP A 19 -9.63 -5.78 -13.17
C ASP A 19 -10.09 -5.52 -11.72
N VAL A 20 -9.14 -5.45 -10.79
CA VAL A 20 -9.37 -5.17 -9.36
C VAL A 20 -9.47 -3.68 -9.08
N PHE A 21 -8.58 -2.88 -9.66
CA PHE A 21 -8.51 -1.43 -9.52
C PHE A 21 -8.64 -0.73 -10.89
N PRO A 22 -9.86 -0.62 -11.45
CA PRO A 22 -10.08 0.06 -12.71
C PRO A 22 -9.55 1.51 -12.68
N ALA A 23 -8.94 1.93 -13.80
CA ALA A 23 -8.35 3.25 -13.98
C ALA A 23 -7.12 3.56 -13.11
N LEU A 24 -6.54 2.57 -12.41
CA LEU A 24 -5.31 2.75 -11.64
C LEU A 24 -4.16 3.28 -12.52
N GLU A 25 -4.09 2.88 -13.78
CA GLU A 25 -3.08 3.35 -14.73
C GLU A 25 -3.13 4.87 -15.00
N ARG A 26 -4.26 5.51 -14.69
CA ARG A 26 -4.47 6.96 -14.81
C ARG A 26 -4.18 7.70 -13.50
N SER A 27 -3.95 6.99 -12.40
CA SER A 27 -3.55 7.59 -11.13
C SER A 27 -2.17 8.23 -11.25
N ALA A 28 -2.06 9.48 -10.77
CA ALA A 28 -0.77 10.17 -10.69
C ALA A 28 0.19 9.48 -9.70
N ALA A 29 -0.33 8.94 -8.58
CA ALA A 29 0.48 8.22 -7.61
C ALA A 29 1.04 6.93 -8.21
N PHE A 30 0.21 6.11 -8.83
CA PHE A 30 0.64 4.89 -9.53
C PHE A 30 1.74 5.19 -10.57
N ARG A 31 1.52 6.22 -11.40
CA ARG A 31 2.48 6.62 -12.43
C ARG A 31 3.80 7.14 -11.85
N SER A 32 3.78 7.66 -10.62
CA SER A 32 4.98 8.16 -9.95
C SER A 32 5.80 7.07 -9.27
N ILE A 33 5.21 5.90 -9.00
CA ILE A 33 5.94 4.75 -8.47
C ILE A 33 6.89 4.24 -9.54
N PHE A 34 6.39 3.95 -10.75
CA PHE A 34 7.16 3.26 -11.78
C PHE A 34 7.66 4.18 -12.88
N HIS A 35 8.91 3.98 -13.32
CA HIS A 35 9.38 4.51 -14.59
C HIS A 35 8.68 3.81 -15.79
N ASP A 36 8.68 4.44 -16.97
CA ASP A 36 7.79 4.06 -18.09
C ASP A 36 7.95 2.61 -18.61
N GLY A 37 9.15 2.03 -18.52
CA GLY A 37 9.42 0.63 -18.89
C GLY A 37 8.73 -0.35 -17.94
N LEU A 38 9.14 -0.32 -16.67
CA LEU A 38 8.60 -1.18 -15.61
C LEU A 38 7.09 -1.01 -15.42
N ARG A 39 6.56 0.21 -15.59
CA ARG A 39 5.11 0.45 -15.48
C ARG A 39 4.29 -0.45 -16.42
N ARG A 40 4.75 -0.63 -17.66
CA ARG A 40 4.05 -1.47 -18.65
C ARG A 40 4.16 -2.95 -18.30
N GLU A 41 5.31 -3.38 -17.81
CA GLU A 41 5.55 -4.75 -17.35
C GLU A 41 4.63 -5.09 -16.17
N VAL A 42 4.60 -4.23 -15.15
CA VAL A 42 3.74 -4.42 -13.96
C VAL A 42 2.26 -4.49 -14.35
N LEU A 43 1.76 -3.59 -15.20
CA LEU A 43 0.37 -3.64 -15.67
C LEU A 43 0.04 -4.92 -16.45
N ARG A 44 1.02 -5.48 -17.17
CA ARG A 44 0.84 -6.69 -17.98
C ARG A 44 0.93 -7.96 -17.15
N ASP A 45 1.90 -8.05 -16.25
CA ASP A 45 2.35 -9.31 -15.66
C ASP A 45 1.95 -9.46 -14.19
N CYS A 46 2.00 -8.38 -13.40
CA CYS A 46 1.61 -8.43 -12.00
C CYS A 46 0.12 -8.75 -11.88
N ARG A 47 -0.19 -9.64 -10.94
CA ARG A 47 -1.55 -10.07 -10.60
C ARG A 47 -1.85 -9.74 -9.15
N ILE A 48 -3.14 -9.57 -8.88
CA ILE A 48 -3.66 -9.58 -7.52
C ILE A 48 -4.25 -10.97 -7.28
N HIS A 49 -3.63 -11.72 -6.39
CA HIS A 49 -4.11 -13.00 -5.93
C HIS A 49 -5.11 -12.77 -4.80
N ILE A 50 -6.40 -12.84 -5.12
CA ILE A 50 -7.46 -12.74 -4.15
C ILE A 50 -7.62 -14.11 -3.49
N VAL A 51 -7.42 -14.15 -2.17
CA VAL A 51 -7.42 -15.40 -1.41
C VAL A 51 -8.57 -15.41 -0.39
N PRO A 52 -9.17 -16.56 -0.06
CA PRO A 52 -10.36 -16.63 0.79
C PRO A 52 -10.09 -16.30 2.27
N GLU A 53 -8.83 -16.13 2.67
CA GLU A 53 -8.44 -15.74 4.02
C GLU A 53 -8.74 -14.26 4.30
N ASP A 54 -8.91 -13.97 5.59
CA ASP A 54 -8.93 -12.60 6.10
C ASP A 54 -7.48 -12.10 6.23
N GLY A 55 -7.20 -10.93 5.66
CA GLY A 55 -5.86 -10.39 5.60
C GLY A 55 -5.75 -9.15 4.72
N TYR A 56 -4.89 -8.23 5.17
CA TYR A 56 -4.49 -7.04 4.41
C TYR A 56 -3.74 -7.44 3.13
N MET A 57 -3.45 -6.44 2.28
CA MET A 57 -2.62 -6.68 1.10
C MET A 57 -1.16 -6.88 1.51
N TYR A 58 -0.46 -7.74 0.77
CA TYR A 58 0.98 -7.93 0.92
C TYR A 58 1.61 -8.41 -0.39
N ILE A 59 2.89 -8.17 -0.58
CA ILE A 59 3.66 -8.67 -1.72
C ILE A 59 3.97 -10.17 -1.61
N ASP A 60 3.75 -10.89 -2.71
CA ASP A 60 4.34 -12.21 -3.01
C ASP A 60 5.58 -12.00 -3.90
N ASP A 61 6.75 -11.97 -3.27
CA ASP A 61 8.04 -11.71 -3.90
C ASP A 61 8.62 -12.91 -4.67
N ALA A 62 8.02 -14.09 -4.54
CA ALA A 62 8.39 -15.25 -5.35
C ALA A 62 7.91 -15.12 -6.80
N ALA A 63 6.79 -14.42 -7.00
CA ALA A 63 6.13 -14.29 -8.29
C ALA A 63 5.85 -12.85 -8.73
N GLY A 64 6.27 -11.84 -7.95
CA GLY A 64 6.05 -10.43 -8.25
C GLY A 64 4.56 -10.07 -8.31
N ASN A 65 3.77 -10.59 -7.36
CA ASN A 65 2.33 -10.37 -7.28
C ASN A 65 1.94 -9.70 -5.97
N VAL A 66 0.72 -9.20 -5.90
CA VAL A 66 0.10 -8.74 -4.65
C VAL A 66 -0.92 -9.79 -4.22
N VAL A 67 -0.95 -10.15 -2.95
CA VAL A 67 -2.00 -10.96 -2.34
C VAL A 67 -2.99 -10.03 -1.65
N ALA A 68 -4.28 -10.34 -1.71
CA ALA A 68 -5.33 -9.60 -1.01
C ALA A 68 -6.37 -10.56 -0.44
N GLY A 69 -6.74 -10.39 0.83
CA GLY A 69 -7.86 -11.13 1.42
C GLY A 69 -9.19 -10.75 0.76
N LEU A 70 -10.03 -11.75 0.47
CA LEU A 70 -11.31 -11.57 -0.21
C LEU A 70 -12.26 -10.70 0.61
N ASP A 71 -12.31 -10.93 1.93
CA ASP A 71 -13.18 -10.19 2.83
C ASP A 71 -12.70 -8.76 3.01
N TYR A 72 -11.39 -8.55 3.09
CA TYR A 72 -10.78 -7.22 3.10
C TYR A 72 -11.12 -6.43 1.83
N LEU A 73 -10.95 -7.04 0.65
CA LEU A 73 -11.29 -6.39 -0.63
C LEU A 73 -12.78 -6.00 -0.73
N ARG A 74 -13.67 -6.81 -0.14
CA ARG A 74 -15.12 -6.59 -0.18
C ARG A 74 -15.61 -5.54 0.80
N SER A 75 -15.00 -5.46 1.98
CA SER A 75 -15.53 -4.69 3.10
C SER A 75 -14.69 -3.49 3.47
N GLY A 76 -13.38 -3.51 3.18
CA GLY A 76 -12.42 -2.45 3.52
C GLY A 76 -12.83 -1.09 2.99
N ASP A 77 -12.36 -0.03 3.67
CA ASP A 77 -12.54 1.33 3.19
C ASP A 77 -11.85 1.51 1.83
N GLU A 78 -12.53 2.14 0.88
CA GLU A 78 -12.02 2.23 -0.49
C GLU A 78 -10.76 3.09 -0.61
N ARG A 79 -10.62 4.13 0.24
CA ARG A 79 -9.40 4.95 0.26
C ARG A 79 -8.25 4.13 0.83
N VAL A 80 -8.49 3.39 1.91
CA VAL A 80 -7.48 2.51 2.52
C VAL A 80 -7.01 1.43 1.53
N LEU A 81 -7.93 0.72 0.86
CA LEU A 81 -7.59 -0.29 -0.16
C LEU A 81 -6.77 0.32 -1.31
N TYR A 82 -7.08 1.56 -1.71
CA TYR A 82 -6.33 2.27 -2.73
C TYR A 82 -4.93 2.68 -2.25
N LEU A 83 -4.77 3.08 -0.98
CA LEU A 83 -3.45 3.37 -0.41
C LEU A 83 -2.60 2.10 -0.27
N ASP A 84 -3.20 0.98 0.15
CA ASP A 84 -2.51 -0.31 0.28
C ASP A 84 -2.00 -0.81 -1.05
N ILE A 85 -2.79 -0.76 -2.13
CA ILE A 85 -2.28 -1.20 -3.43
C ILE A 85 -1.10 -0.32 -3.90
N LEU A 86 -1.07 0.97 -3.56
CA LEU A 86 0.08 1.83 -3.88
C LEU A 86 1.31 1.49 -3.02
N HIS A 87 1.10 1.14 -1.76
CA HIS A 87 2.14 0.64 -0.86
C HIS A 87 2.76 -0.65 -1.43
N GLU A 88 1.94 -1.66 -1.73
CA GLU A 88 2.41 -2.95 -2.26
C GLU A 88 3.07 -2.81 -3.63
N LEU A 89 2.54 -1.95 -4.51
CA LEU A 89 3.17 -1.69 -5.80
C LEU A 89 4.52 -0.97 -5.66
N THR A 90 4.72 -0.23 -4.56
CA THR A 90 6.05 0.31 -4.23
C THR A 90 7.01 -0.82 -3.87
N HIS A 91 6.56 -1.83 -3.12
CA HIS A 91 7.36 -3.04 -2.88
C HIS A 91 7.65 -3.83 -4.16
N ILE A 92 6.70 -3.95 -5.08
CA ILE A 92 6.93 -4.58 -6.40
C ILE A 92 8.06 -3.87 -7.13
N ARG A 93 8.08 -2.53 -7.15
CA ARG A 93 9.19 -1.79 -7.74
C ARG A 93 10.50 -2.07 -7.02
N GLN A 94 10.52 -1.98 -5.69
CA GLN A 94 11.72 -2.19 -4.88
C GLN A 94 12.30 -3.60 -5.10
N TRP A 95 11.43 -4.60 -5.28
CA TRP A 95 11.80 -5.97 -5.63
C TRP A 95 12.46 -6.05 -7.02
N HIS A 96 11.90 -5.39 -8.03
CA HIS A 96 12.55 -5.27 -9.35
C HIS A 96 13.91 -4.54 -9.29
N GLU A 97 14.09 -3.63 -8.33
CA GLU A 97 15.37 -2.94 -8.05
C GLU A 97 16.36 -3.81 -7.24
N GLY A 98 15.97 -5.01 -6.83
CA GLY A 98 16.81 -5.93 -6.05
C GLY A 98 16.99 -5.53 -4.59
N LYS A 99 16.09 -4.71 -4.02
CA LYS A 99 16.17 -4.30 -2.62
C LYS A 99 15.77 -5.45 -1.68
N GLU A 100 16.44 -5.50 -0.52
CA GLU A 100 16.08 -6.41 0.56
C GLU A 100 14.83 -5.88 1.29
N LEU A 101 13.65 -6.40 0.95
CA LEU A 101 12.37 -5.95 1.54
C LEU A 101 12.27 -6.26 3.03
N TRP A 102 12.88 -7.36 3.46
CA TRP A 102 12.75 -7.94 4.80
C TRP A 102 14.01 -7.77 5.65
N ASP A 103 14.74 -6.67 5.49
CA ASP A 103 15.97 -6.40 6.24
C ASP A 103 15.70 -6.36 7.76
N ARG A 104 16.08 -7.45 8.44
CA ARG A 104 15.81 -7.65 9.88
C ARG A 104 16.74 -6.84 10.77
N ARG A 105 17.70 -6.09 10.21
CA ARG A 105 18.53 -5.13 10.98
C ARG A 105 17.70 -3.96 11.49
N TYR A 106 16.57 -3.67 10.84
CA TYR A 106 15.65 -2.61 11.21
C TYR A 106 14.32 -3.19 11.71
N ALA A 107 13.74 -2.54 12.72
CA ALA A 107 12.34 -2.77 13.07
C ALA A 107 11.44 -2.39 11.88
N TYR A 108 10.26 -2.99 11.79
CA TYR A 108 9.31 -2.78 10.69
C TYR A 108 9.14 -1.30 10.31
N VAL A 109 8.85 -0.46 11.31
CA VAL A 109 8.62 0.99 11.13
C VAL A 109 9.86 1.82 10.80
N ASP A 110 11.05 1.22 10.91
CA ASP A 110 12.34 1.85 10.65
C ASP A 110 12.96 1.34 9.33
N ARG A 111 12.34 0.34 8.68
CA ARG A 111 12.88 -0.23 7.44
C ARG A 111 12.82 0.80 6.32
N PRO A 112 13.93 1.05 5.60
CA PRO A 112 13.94 2.00 4.49
C PRO A 112 12.90 1.68 3.40
N THR A 113 12.63 0.40 3.15
CA THR A 113 11.66 -0.07 2.16
C THR A 113 10.21 0.24 2.58
N GLU A 114 9.86 -0.02 3.83
CA GLU A 114 8.56 0.30 4.44
C GLU A 114 8.33 1.82 4.50
N LEU A 115 9.34 2.58 4.92
CA LEU A 115 9.27 4.05 4.97
C LEU A 115 9.02 4.66 3.60
N GLU A 116 9.68 4.15 2.56
CA GLU A 116 9.46 4.58 1.18
C GLU A 116 8.04 4.20 0.69
N ALA A 117 7.56 2.99 0.97
CA ALA A 117 6.22 2.54 0.58
C ALA A 117 5.13 3.35 1.28
N TYR A 118 5.23 3.57 2.60
CA TYR A 118 4.32 4.44 3.32
C TYR A 118 4.42 5.90 2.89
N ALA A 119 5.60 6.41 2.55
CA ALA A 119 5.72 7.79 2.06
C ALA A 119 4.92 8.01 0.76
N VAL A 120 4.88 7.02 -0.12
CA VAL A 120 4.02 7.05 -1.32
C VAL A 120 2.54 7.10 -0.92
N ALA A 121 2.11 6.22 -0.03
CA ALA A 121 0.72 6.18 0.46
C ALA A 121 0.33 7.51 1.16
N VAL A 122 1.15 8.02 2.08
CA VAL A 122 0.90 9.29 2.81
C VAL A 122 0.81 10.47 1.84
N LYS A 123 1.70 10.53 0.84
CA LYS A 123 1.65 11.59 -0.18
C LYS A 123 0.33 11.57 -0.94
N GLU A 124 -0.16 10.38 -1.28
CA GLU A 124 -1.45 10.22 -1.94
C GLU A 124 -2.61 10.54 -1.00
N ALA A 125 -2.58 10.07 0.24
CA ALA A 125 -3.59 10.37 1.25
C ALA A 125 -3.76 11.89 1.46
N ARG A 126 -2.65 12.64 1.53
CA ARG A 126 -2.69 14.11 1.57
C ARG A 126 -3.30 14.71 0.31
N ARG A 127 -3.02 14.15 -0.87
CA ARG A 127 -3.64 14.58 -2.14
C ARG A 127 -5.15 14.33 -2.17
N LEU A 128 -5.60 13.26 -1.52
CA LEU A 128 -7.01 12.92 -1.27
C LEU A 128 -7.64 13.74 -0.15
N ARG A 129 -6.89 14.67 0.47
CA ARG A 129 -7.32 15.54 1.57
C ARG A 129 -7.68 14.80 2.86
N MET A 130 -7.09 13.63 3.08
CA MET A 130 -7.17 12.98 4.39
C MET A 130 -6.48 13.85 5.45
N SER A 131 -7.10 13.93 6.62
CA SER A 131 -6.52 14.60 7.79
C SER A 131 -5.34 13.82 8.35
N ASP A 132 -4.44 14.49 9.08
CA ASP A 132 -3.34 13.81 9.77
C ASP A 132 -3.84 12.72 10.74
N ARG A 133 -5.05 12.86 11.30
CA ARG A 133 -5.68 11.81 12.10
C ARG A 133 -6.03 10.58 11.27
N GLU A 134 -6.72 10.75 10.14
CA GLU A 134 -7.05 9.62 9.24
C GLU A 134 -5.78 8.95 8.72
N ILE A 135 -4.73 9.73 8.44
CA ILE A 135 -3.43 9.19 7.99
C ILE A 135 -2.72 8.46 9.14
N ALA A 136 -2.75 9.00 10.36
CA ALA A 136 -2.19 8.29 11.52
C ALA A 136 -2.94 6.98 11.77
N ASP A 137 -4.27 6.97 11.69
CA ASP A 137 -5.08 5.76 11.83
C ASP A 137 -4.71 4.73 10.73
N TYR A 138 -4.46 5.18 9.49
CA TYR A 138 -3.96 4.32 8.41
C TYR A 138 -2.58 3.70 8.69
N LEU A 139 -1.67 4.46 9.29
CA LEU A 139 -0.31 3.99 9.65
C LEU A 139 -0.30 3.03 10.86
N ARG A 140 -1.45 2.81 11.51
CA ARG A 140 -1.57 1.93 12.67
C ARG A 140 -1.71 0.48 12.20
N VAL A 141 -0.65 -0.32 12.34
CA VAL A 141 -0.70 -1.76 12.06
C VAL A 141 -0.70 -2.58 13.35
N GLU A 142 -1.47 -3.68 13.36
CA GLU A 142 -1.80 -4.46 14.56
C GLU A 142 -0.59 -5.14 15.22
N TRP A 143 0.46 -5.43 14.44
CA TRP A 143 1.70 -6.05 14.93
C TRP A 143 2.76 -5.05 15.43
N THR A 144 2.43 -3.76 15.52
CA THR A 144 3.35 -2.73 16.01
C THR A 144 2.92 -2.17 17.37
N SER A 145 3.91 -1.82 18.20
CA SER A 145 3.65 -1.17 19.47
C SER A 145 3.12 0.26 19.26
N ARG A 146 2.66 0.92 20.34
CA ARG A 146 2.33 2.34 20.27
C ARG A 146 3.54 3.21 19.91
N ALA A 147 4.69 2.94 20.53
CA ALA A 147 5.92 3.67 20.26
C ALA A 147 6.37 3.50 18.79
N ASP A 148 6.21 2.30 18.21
CA ASP A 148 6.49 2.07 16.79
C ASP A 148 5.62 2.94 15.87
N HIS A 149 4.33 3.03 16.18
CA HIS A 149 3.38 3.83 15.41
C HIS A 149 3.67 5.33 15.50
N GLU A 150 4.02 5.84 16.68
CA GLU A 150 4.44 7.23 16.88
C GLU A 150 5.71 7.55 16.06
N ARG A 151 6.70 6.66 16.07
CA ARG A 151 7.92 6.78 15.26
C ARG A 151 7.64 6.76 13.75
N LEU A 152 6.77 5.87 13.30
CA LEU A 152 6.35 5.83 11.89
C LEU A 152 5.68 7.14 11.46
N CYS A 153 4.78 7.66 12.29
CA CYS A 153 4.13 8.95 12.04
C CYS A 153 5.17 10.09 11.97
N GLU A 154 6.15 10.11 12.88
CA GLU A 154 7.23 11.10 12.89
C GLU A 154 8.08 11.05 11.62
N HIS A 155 8.54 9.85 11.23
CA HIS A 155 9.31 9.65 9.99
C HIS A 155 8.58 10.17 8.75
N LEU A 156 7.25 10.11 8.74
CA LEU A 156 6.41 10.49 7.62
C LEU A 156 5.80 11.90 7.76
N GLY A 157 6.18 12.63 8.81
CA GLY A 157 5.71 13.98 9.09
C GLY A 157 4.20 14.08 9.34
N VAL A 158 3.59 13.02 9.87
CA VAL A 158 2.16 12.94 10.19
C VAL A 158 1.97 13.25 11.67
N ARG A 159 1.09 14.19 12.01
CA ARG A 159 0.79 14.48 13.42
C ARG A 159 -0.07 13.37 14.02
N SER A 160 0.51 12.59 14.93
CA SER A 160 -0.26 11.62 15.72
C SER A 160 -1.28 12.33 16.63
N PRO A 161 -2.54 11.85 16.70
CA PRO A 161 -3.56 12.39 17.61
C PRO A 161 -3.12 12.40 19.08
N GLU A 162 -2.25 11.48 19.45
CA GLU A 162 -1.81 11.25 20.83
C GLU A 162 -0.62 12.13 21.26
N SER A 163 -0.02 12.86 20.31
CA SER A 163 1.02 13.87 20.57
C SER A 163 0.47 15.13 21.28
N ARG A 164 -0.85 15.17 21.55
CA ARG A 164 -1.51 16.23 22.32
C ARG A 164 -1.44 16.06 23.85
N ALA A 165 -0.70 15.07 24.37
CA ALA A 165 -0.44 14.98 25.81
C ALA A 165 0.73 15.90 26.20
N HIS A 166 0.41 17.17 26.48
CA HIS A 166 1.21 18.06 27.31
C HIS A 166 0.41 18.44 28.55
#